data_AF-A0A3D3UJ20-F1
#
_entry.id   AF-A0A3D3UJ20-F1
#
_cell.length_a   1.000
_cell.length_b   1.000
_cell.length_c   1.000
_cell.angle_alpha   90.00
_cell.angle_beta   90.00
_cell.angle_gamma   90.00
#
_symmetry.space_group_name_H-M   'P 1'
#
loop_
_entity.id
_entity.type
_entity.pdbx_description
1 polymer ?
#
loop_
_entity_poly.entity_id
_entity_poly.type
_entity_poly.pdbx_seq_one_letter_code
_entity_poly.pdbx_strand_id
1 'polypeptide(L)' 'NGFWFSPEREMLQALIDKSQEHVTGTVRLKLYKGSATVIGRRSPYSLYSEEHVTFEEDAVYDQRDAQGFIKLNA' A
#
# COMPACT_ATOMS: atom_id res chain seq x y z
N ASN A 1 -12.60 -24.65 10.78
CA ASN A 1 -11.71 -25.47 9.93
C ASN A 1 -10.39 -25.89 10.59
N GLY A 2 -9.93 -25.34 11.73
CA GLY A 2 -8.93 -26.03 12.58
C GLY A 2 -7.52 -26.28 12.02
N PHE A 3 -7.18 -25.79 10.82
CA PHE A 3 -5.89 -26.04 10.14
C PHE A 3 -4.71 -25.21 10.67
N TRP A 4 -4.68 -24.91 11.96
CA TRP A 4 -3.60 -24.08 12.52
C TRP A 4 -2.23 -24.77 12.47
N PHE A 5 -2.17 -26.10 12.52
CA PHE A 5 -0.92 -26.87 12.51
C PHE A 5 -0.67 -27.58 11.17
N SER A 6 -1.36 -27.17 10.11
CA SER A 6 -1.17 -27.77 8.80
C SER A 6 0.06 -27.19 8.09
N PRO A 7 0.77 -27.97 7.25
CA PRO A 7 1.94 -27.50 6.52
C PRO A 7 1.61 -26.32 5.58
N GLU A 8 0.38 -26.26 5.06
CA GLU A 8 -0.07 -25.14 4.22
C GLU A 8 -0.15 -23.83 5.01
N ARG A 9 -0.52 -23.88 6.30
CA ARG A 9 -0.49 -22.69 7.18
C ARG A 9 0.94 -22.18 7.33
N GLU A 10 1.93 -23.06 7.50
CA GLU A 10 3.34 -22.68 7.64
C GLU A 10 3.87 -22.02 6.37
N MET A 11 3.51 -22.56 5.20
CA MET A 11 3.83 -21.94 3.92
C MET A 11 3.24 -20.53 3.80
N LEU A 12 1.99 -20.33 4.21
CA LEU A 12 1.35 -19.01 4.23
C LEU A 12 2.02 -18.06 5.23
N GLN A 13 2.47 -18.57 6.39
CA GLN A 13 3.18 -17.75 7.37
C GLN A 13 4.45 -17.14 6.77
N ALA A 14 5.24 -17.93 6.03
CA ALA A 14 6.46 -17.43 5.38
C ALA A 14 6.17 -16.31 4.36
N LEU A 15 5.10 -16.46 3.56
CA LEU A 15 4.66 -15.41 2.63
C LEU A 15 4.23 -14.14 3.39
N ILE A 16 3.45 -14.30 4.46
CA ILE A 16 2.96 -13.19 5.27
C ILE A 16 4.16 -12.46 5.88
N ASP A 17 5.07 -13.16 6.55
CA ASP A 17 6.25 -12.57 7.18
C ASP A 17 7.07 -11.76 6.19
N LYS A 18 7.31 -12.30 4.99
CA LYS A 18 8.00 -11.59 3.91
C LYS A 18 7.27 -10.33 3.47
N SER A 19 5.94 -10.41 3.32
CA SER A 19 5.12 -9.26 2.91
C SER A 19 5.12 -8.14 3.96
N GLN A 20 5.37 -8.45 5.24
CA GLN A 20 5.33 -7.49 6.33
C GLN A 20 6.64 -6.70 6.53
N GLU A 21 7.73 -7.02 5.80
CA GLU A 21 9.06 -6.40 6.00
C GLU A 21 9.05 -4.87 6.03
N HIS A 22 8.19 -4.23 5.21
CA HIS A 22 8.09 -2.77 5.13
C HIS A 22 6.76 -2.23 5.66
N VAL A 23 5.94 -3.07 6.29
CA VAL A 23 4.64 -2.69 6.87
C VAL A 23 4.89 -2.08 8.25
N THR A 24 5.49 -0.88 8.26
CA THR A 24 5.82 -0.13 9.47
C THR A 24 5.34 1.30 9.34
N GLY A 25 4.62 1.81 10.34
CA GLY A 25 4.11 3.18 10.33
C GLY A 25 3.13 3.46 11.46
N THR A 26 2.53 4.65 11.42
CA THR A 26 1.47 5.06 12.36
C THR A 26 0.18 5.29 11.59
N VAL A 27 -0.91 4.69 12.07
CA VAL A 27 -2.28 4.96 11.61
C VAL A 27 -3.03 5.69 12.72
N ARG A 28 -3.65 6.82 12.39
CA ARG A 28 -4.48 7.58 13.32
C ARG A 28 -5.95 7.21 13.07
N LEU A 29 -6.63 6.76 14.13
CA LEU A 29 -8.03 6.35 14.07
C LEU A 29 -8.92 7.33 14.85
N LYS A 30 -10.15 7.54 14.35
CA LYS A 30 -11.26 8.13 15.10
C LYS A 30 -12.23 7.02 15.47
N LEU A 31 -12.48 6.87 16.76
CA LEU A 31 -13.44 5.90 17.29
C LEU A 31 -14.71 6.64 17.69
N TYR A 32 -15.86 6.19 17.18
CA TYR A 32 -17.14 6.82 17.50
C TYR A 32 -18.31 5.84 17.35
N LYS A 33 -19.09 5.66 18.43
CA LYS A 33 -20.31 4.84 18.47
C LYS A 33 -20.15 3.46 17.80
N GLY A 34 -19.09 2.74 18.16
CA GLY A 34 -18.80 1.40 17.62
C GLY A 34 -18.12 1.39 16.24
N SER A 35 -17.88 2.55 15.63
CA SER A 35 -17.12 2.67 14.40
C SER A 35 -15.66 3.03 14.66
N ALA A 36 -14.76 2.51 13.82
CA ALA A 36 -13.35 2.89 13.74
C ALA A 36 -13.05 3.40 12.33
N THR A 37 -12.63 4.66 12.21
CA THR A 37 -12.36 5.31 10.92
C THR A 37 -10.93 5.81 10.86
N VAL A 38 -10.22 5.53 9.76
CA VAL A 38 -8.87 6.03 9.53
C VAL A 38 -8.92 7.52 9.19
N ILE A 39 -8.16 8.33 9.92
CA ILE A 39 -8.09 9.81 9.75
C ILE A 39 -6.66 10.29 9.46
N GLY A 40 -5.72 9.38 9.24
CA GLY A 40 -4.34 9.73 8.91
C GLY A 40 -3.44 8.51 8.89
N ARG A 41 -2.39 8.57 8.07
CA ARG A 41 -1.35 7.55 7.92
C ARG A 41 0.00 8.23 7.75
N ARG A 42 1.05 7.66 8.32
CA ARG A 42 2.44 8.03 8.04
C ARG A 42 3.33 6.79 8.13
N SER A 43 4.35 6.70 7.30
CA SER A 43 5.30 5.59 7.30
C SER A 43 6.66 6.06 6.78
N PRO A 44 7.77 5.61 7.39
CA PRO A 44 9.10 5.81 6.81
C PRO A 44 9.33 5.00 5.53
N TYR A 45 8.51 3.99 5.25
CA TYR A 45 8.55 3.16 4.04
C TYR A 45 7.33 3.43 3.15
N SER A 46 6.81 4.66 3.19
CA SER A 46 5.67 5.04 2.36
C SER A 46 6.05 4.95 0.89
N LEU A 47 5.32 4.11 0.14
CA LEU A 47 5.38 4.11 -1.33
C LEU A 47 4.59 5.28 -1.94
N TYR A 48 3.82 6.01 -1.13
CA TYR A 48 3.20 7.25 -1.56
C TYR A 48 4.26 8.35 -1.65
N SER A 49 4.39 8.94 -2.84
CA SER A 49 5.33 10.03 -3.14
C SER A 49 4.53 11.27 -3.50
N GLU A 50 4.63 12.32 -2.67
CA GLU A 50 3.95 13.60 -2.94
C GLU A 50 4.46 14.24 -4.24
N GLU A 51 5.76 14.16 -4.51
CA GLU A 51 6.42 14.67 -5.73
C GLU A 51 5.89 14.06 -7.04
N HIS A 52 5.35 12.82 -7.02
CA HIS A 52 4.79 12.17 -8.22
C HIS A 52 3.28 12.41 -8.37
N VAL A 53 2.61 12.87 -7.32
CA VAL A 53 1.14 13.02 -7.25
C VAL A 53 0.72 14.49 -7.24
N THR A 54 1.65 15.41 -6.95
CA THR A 54 1.42 16.85 -7.04
C THR A 54 1.12 17.27 -8.48
N PHE A 55 0.23 18.26 -8.61
CA PHE A 55 -0.07 18.93 -9.88
C PHE A 55 0.76 20.22 -10.06
N GLU A 56 1.70 20.49 -9.15
CA GLU A 56 2.66 21.59 -9.31
C GLU A 56 3.65 21.29 -10.44
N GLU A 57 4.31 22.33 -10.99
CA GLU A 57 5.25 22.19 -12.11
C GLU A 57 6.46 21.32 -11.71
N ASP A 58 6.33 20.01 -11.92
CA ASP A 58 7.42 19.07 -11.67
C ASP A 58 7.86 18.35 -12.94
N ALA A 59 9.19 18.28 -13.12
CA ALA A 59 9.89 17.65 -14.23
C ALA A 59 9.97 16.11 -14.10
N VAL A 60 9.18 15.51 -13.20
CA VAL A 60 9.36 14.13 -12.72
C VAL A 60 8.53 13.10 -13.53
N TYR A 61 7.44 13.52 -14.18
CA TYR A 61 6.58 12.62 -14.97
C TYR A 61 6.38 13.11 -16.41
N ASP A 62 6.85 12.31 -17.39
CA ASP A 62 6.59 12.56 -18.80
C ASP A 62 5.20 12.06 -19.19
N GLN A 63 4.25 13.00 -19.31
CA GLN A 63 2.87 12.67 -19.65
C GLN A 63 2.71 12.00 -21.04
N ARG A 64 3.73 12.02 -21.90
CA ARG A 64 3.71 11.36 -23.22
C ARG A 64 3.71 9.83 -23.09
N ASP A 65 4.30 9.28 -22.03
CA ASP A 65 4.34 7.84 -21.79
C ASP A 65 2.96 7.24 -21.49
N ALA A 66 2.05 8.05 -20.91
CA ALA A 66 0.67 7.65 -20.70
C ALA A 66 -0.03 7.27 -22.01
N GLN A 67 0.27 7.97 -23.12
CA GLN A 67 -0.33 7.68 -24.42
C GLN A 67 0.12 6.32 -24.98
N GLY A 68 1.40 5.96 -24.78
CA GLY A 68 1.93 4.66 -25.15
C GLY A 68 1.35 3.53 -24.29
N PHE A 69 1.26 3.75 -22.98
CA PHE A 69 0.67 2.79 -22.05
C PHE A 69 -0.80 2.51 -22.35
N ILE A 70 -1.61 3.55 -22.63
CA ILE A 70 -3.03 3.39 -22.99
C ILE A 70 -3.19 2.56 -24.27
N LYS A 71 -2.38 2.80 -25.29
CA LYS A 71 -2.47 2.06 -26.57
C LYS A 71 -2.09 0.59 -26.45
N LEU A 72 -1.15 0.24 -25.56
CA LEU A 72 -0.69 -1.13 -25.38
C LEU A 72 -1.60 -1.98 -24.46
N ASN A 73 -2.35 -1.33 -23.56
CA ASN A 73 -3.22 -2.00 -22.59
C ASN A 73 -4.71 -1.95 -22.95
N ALA A 74 -5.06 -1.38 -24.11
CA ALA A 74 -6.43 -1.33 -24.65
C ALA A 74 -6.79 -2.59 -25.45
#